data_AF-A0A0F2Q020-F1
#
_entry.id   AF-A0A0F2Q020-F1
#
_cell.length_a   1.000
_cell.length_b   1.000
_cell.length_c   1.000
_cell.angle_alpha   90.00
_cell.angle_beta   90.00
_cell.angle_gamma   90.00
#
_symmetry.space_group_name_H-M   'P 1'
#
loop_
_entity.id
_entity.type
_entity.pdbx_description
1 polymer ?
#
loop_
_entity_poly.entity_id
_entity_poly.type
_entity_poly.pdbx_seq_one_letter_code
_entity_poly.pdbx_strand_id
1 'polypeptide(L)' 'MAVIRSFKLGKRDRIALHPTEVEATVYYQEYDGRKILQIDTHGSDHREIPDKVSQTIQLNESSAQELYDMLKKDFGFR' A
#
# COMPACT_ATOMS: atom_id res chain seq x y z
N MET A 1 -1.48 9.39 7.85
CA MET A 1 -1.25 9.53 6.41
C MET A 1 0.22 9.84 6.17
N ALA A 2 0.86 9.20 5.20
CA ALA A 2 2.24 9.45 4.81
C ALA A 2 2.46 9.13 3.33
N VAL A 3 3.44 9.80 2.71
CA VAL A 3 3.94 9.46 1.36
C VAL A 3 5.21 8.64 1.51
N ILE A 4 5.23 7.43 0.94
CA ILE A 4 6.43 6.59 0.93
C ILE A 4 7.42 7.17 -0.07
N ARG A 5 8.65 7.42 0.37
CA ARG A 5 9.70 8.00 -0.47
C ARG A 5 10.55 6.95 -1.17
N SER A 6 10.81 5.83 -0.51
CA SER A 6 11.57 4.69 -1.04
C SER A 6 11.27 3.44 -0.21
N PHE A 7 11.51 2.28 -0.81
CA PHE A 7 11.41 0.97 -0.17
C PHE A 7 12.80 0.36 0.02
N LYS A 8 12.96 -0.37 1.13
CA LYS A 8 14.17 -1.16 1.40
C LYS A 8 13.77 -2.56 1.77
N LEU A 9 14.39 -3.55 1.13
CA LEU A 9 14.19 -4.94 1.48
C LEU A 9 14.82 -5.22 2.85
N GLY A 10 13.96 -5.48 3.84
CA GLY A 10 14.39 -5.95 5.16
C GLY A 10 14.55 -7.47 5.18
N LYS A 11 15.32 -7.97 6.16
CA LYS A 11 15.34 -9.39 6.52
C LYS A 11 14.69 -9.55 7.90
N ARG A 12 13.75 -10.47 8.01
CA ARG A 12 13.16 -10.92 9.28
C ARG A 12 13.06 -12.43 9.24
N ASP A 13 13.37 -13.08 10.37
CA ASP A 13 13.37 -14.55 10.46
C ASP A 13 11.96 -15.14 10.31
N ARG A 14 10.93 -14.36 10.66
CA ARG A 14 9.52 -14.73 10.46
C ARG A 14 8.67 -13.50 10.17
N ILE A 15 7.86 -13.58 9.12
CA ILE A 15 6.74 -12.67 8.88
C ILE A 15 5.47 -13.48 9.17
N ALA A 16 4.74 -13.11 10.23
CA ALA A 16 3.45 -13.71 10.51
C ALA A 16 2.39 -13.07 9.61
N LEU A 17 1.55 -13.91 9.00
CA LEU A 17 0.37 -13.42 8.30
C LEU A 17 -0.56 -12.73 9.31
N HIS A 18 -1.10 -11.57 8.95
CA HIS A 18 -2.11 -10.91 9.79
C HIS A 18 -3.39 -11.75 9.85
N PRO A 19 -4.11 -11.76 10.98
CA PRO A 19 -5.28 -12.62 11.17
C PRO A 19 -6.53 -12.17 10.41
N THR A 20 -6.51 -10.97 9.81
CA THR A 20 -7.64 -10.37 9.10
C THR A 20 -7.21 -9.88 7.74
N GLU A 21 -8.06 -10.10 6.75
CA GLU A 21 -8.01 -9.46 5.45
C GLU A 21 -8.90 -8.21 5.48
N VAL A 22 -8.56 -7.22 4.67
CA VAL A 22 -9.27 -5.94 4.63
C VAL A 22 -9.44 -5.48 3.20
N GLU A 23 -10.55 -4.80 2.94
CA GLU A 23 -10.78 -4.10 1.69
C GLU A 23 -9.88 -2.87 1.58
N ALA A 24 -9.53 -2.49 0.35
CA ALA A 24 -8.78 -1.28 0.07
C ALA A 24 -9.34 -0.54 -1.14
N THR A 25 -9.45 0.78 -1.02
CA THR A 25 -9.79 1.65 -2.13
C THR A 25 -8.53 2.34 -2.67
N VAL A 26 -8.38 2.33 -3.98
CA VAL A 26 -7.22 2.94 -4.67
C VAL A 26 -7.66 4.16 -5.45
N TYR A 27 -6.92 5.26 -5.28
CA TYR A 27 -7.14 6.51 -5.99
C TYR A 27 -5.89 6.94 -6.74
N TYR A 28 -6.10 7.54 -7.92
CA TYR A 28 -5.06 8.19 -8.71
C TYR A 28 -5.38 9.67 -8.82
N GLN A 29 -4.41 10.52 -8.50
CA GLN A 29 -4.54 11.96 -8.66
C GLN A 29 -3.26 12.55 -9.24
N GLU A 30 -3.41 13.65 -9.95
CA GLU A 30 -2.31 14.50 -10.37
C GLU A 30 -2.31 15.77 -9.52
N TYR A 31 -1.18 16.09 -8.91
CA TYR A 31 -0.99 17.28 -8.08
C TYR A 31 0.31 17.95 -8.48
N ASP A 32 0.22 19.20 -8.96
CA ASP A 32 1.40 19.99 -9.39
C ASP A 32 2.26 19.24 -10.45
N GLY A 33 1.60 18.62 -11.42
CA GLY A 33 2.23 17.85 -12.49
C GLY A 33 2.83 16.51 -12.03
N ARG A 34 2.55 16.05 -10.80
CA ARG A 34 3.06 14.79 -10.26
C ARG A 34 1.91 13.82 -10.04
N LYS A 35 2.07 12.58 -10.50
CA LYS A 35 1.11 11.51 -10.22
C LYS A 35 1.33 10.96 -8.81
N ILE A 36 0.23 10.81 -8.09
CA ILE A 36 0.15 10.20 -6.76
C ILE A 36 -0.88 9.08 -6.80
N LEU A 37 -0.47 7.92 -6.30
CA LEU A 37 -1.35 6.81 -5.95
C LEU A 37 -1.66 6.90 -4.46
N GLN A 38 -2.93 6.87 -4.07
CA GLN A 38 -3.35 6.69 -2.68
C GLN A 38 -4.02 5.34 -2.50
N ILE A 39 -3.69 4.66 -1.40
CA ILE A 39 -4.35 3.43 -0.98
C ILE A 39 -4.90 3.65 0.42
N ASP A 40 -6.22 3.51 0.54
CA ASP A 40 -6.94 3.54 1.80
C ASP A 40 -7.39 2.13 2.14
N THR A 41 -6.98 1.61 3.30
CA THR A 41 -7.48 0.32 3.80
C THR A 41 -8.61 0.55 4.79
N HIS A 42 -9.64 -0.28 4.72
CA HIS A 42 -10.79 -0.20 5.59
C HIS A 42 -10.58 -1.11 6.82
N GLY A 43 -11.15 -0.74 7.97
CA GLY A 43 -11.12 -1.62 9.14
C GLY A 43 -11.78 -2.96 8.84
N SER A 44 -11.31 -4.04 9.46
CA SER A 44 -11.92 -5.36 9.29
C SER A 44 -13.39 -5.37 9.74
N ASP A 45 -14.16 -6.33 9.22
CA ASP A 45 -15.60 -6.51 9.49
C ASP A 45 -15.97 -6.64 10.98
N HIS A 46 -14.97 -6.89 11.83
CA HIS A 46 -15.11 -7.05 13.27
C HIS A 46 -15.00 -5.72 14.03
N ARG A 47 -14.83 -4.58 13.34
CA ARG A 47 -14.82 -3.26 13.99
C ARG A 47 -16.23 -2.79 14.29
N GLU A 48 -16.33 -1.99 15.36
CA GLU A 48 -17.57 -1.32 15.77
C GLU A 48 -18.11 -0.38 14.67
N ILE A 49 -17.22 0.20 13.86
CA ILE A 49 -17.58 0.98 12.66
C ILE A 49 -16.93 0.29 11.46
N PRO A 50 -17.69 -0.58 10.76
CA PRO A 50 -17.29 -1.13 9.46
C PRO A 50 -16.94 -0.02 8.47
N ASP A 51 -16.08 -0.32 7.50
CA ASP A 51 -15.69 0.57 6.40
C ASP A 51 -14.93 1.87 6.76
N LYS A 52 -14.71 2.15 8.05
CA LYS A 52 -13.89 3.30 8.45
C LYS A 52 -12.44 3.08 8.01
N VAL A 53 -11.91 4.06 7.27
CA VAL A 53 -10.50 4.08 6.85
C VAL A 53 -9.61 3.90 8.07
N SER A 54 -8.76 2.88 8.00
CA SER A 54 -7.86 2.48 9.08
C SER A 54 -6.43 2.94 8.82
N GLN A 55 -6.00 2.98 7.56
CA GLN A 55 -4.69 3.44 7.15
C GLN A 55 -4.79 4.09 5.77
N THR A 56 -3.96 5.11 5.56
CA THR A 56 -3.78 5.80 4.28
C THR A 56 -2.30 5.91 3.99
N ILE A 57 -1.88 5.36 2.84
CA ILE A 57 -0.53 5.52 2.30
C ILE A 57 -0.60 6.11 0.89
N GLN A 58 0.43 6.86 0.54
CA GLN A 58 0.60 7.42 -0.81
C GLN A 58 1.93 7.00 -1.40
N LEU A 59 1.94 6.76 -2.72
CA LEU A 59 3.13 6.53 -3.53
C LEU A 59 3.21 7.62 -4.59
N ASN A 60 4.41 8.18 -4.76
CA ASN A 60 4.75 8.92 -5.97
C ASN A 60 5.24 7.96 -7.07
N GLU A 61 5.49 8.48 -8.27
CA GLU A 61 5.97 7.67 -9.40
C GLU A 61 7.21 6.83 -9.08
N SER A 62 8.21 7.41 -8.41
CA SER A 62 9.45 6.69 -8.06
C SER A 62 9.20 5.52 -7.10
N SER A 63 8.47 5.76 -6.02
CA SER A 63 8.16 4.72 -5.03
C SER A 63 7.19 3.66 -5.58
N ALA A 64 6.26 4.04 -6.45
CA ALA A 64 5.37 3.11 -7.14
C ALA A 64 6.17 2.18 -8.07
N GLN A 65 7.14 2.73 -8.81
CA GLN A 65 8.04 1.95 -9.65
C GLN A 65 8.89 0.97 -8.82
N GLU A 66 9.47 1.42 -7.70
CA GLU A 66 10.22 0.55 -6.80
C GLU A 66 9.37 -0.61 -6.29
N LEU A 67 8.12 -0.35 -5.88
CA LEU A 67 7.21 -1.39 -5.43
C LEU A 67 6.87 -2.36 -6.56
N TYR A 68 6.59 -1.85 -7.77
CA TYR A 68 6.31 -2.68 -8.94
C TYR A 68 7.48 -3.61 -9.26
N ASP A 69 8.71 -3.11 -9.27
CA ASP A 69 9.89 -3.93 -9.58
C ASP A 69 10.11 -5.03 -8.54
N MET A 70 9.87 -4.76 -7.25
CA MET A 70 9.91 -5.77 -6.20
C MET A 70 8.83 -6.84 -6.40
N LEU A 71 7.59 -6.43 -6.63
CA LEU A 71 6.47 -7.34 -6.86
C LEU A 71 6.68 -8.20 -8.11
N LYS A 72 7.14 -7.59 -9.21
CA LYS A 72 7.47 -8.26 -10.45
C LYS A 72 8.53 -9.34 -10.25
N LYS A 73 9.60 -9.00 -9.54
CA LYS A 73 10.72 -9.91 -9.27
C LYS A 73 10.30 -11.09 -8.39
N ASP A 74 9.56 -10.83 -7.32
CA ASP A 74 9.32 -11.84 -6.28
C ASP A 74 8.06 -12.68 -6.54
N PHE A 75 7.05 -12.13 -7.23
CA PHE A 75 5.81 -12.84 -7.59
C PHE A 75 5.73 -13.23 -9.07
N GLY A 76 6.69 -12.81 -9.91
CA GLY A 76 6.78 -13.24 -11.31
C GLY A 76 5.73 -12.63 -12.25
N PHE A 77 5.20 -11.45 -11.91
CA PHE A 77 4.25 -10.74 -12.77
C PHE A 77 4.89 -10.36 -14.12
N ARG A 78 4.10 -10.36 -15.20
CA ARG A 78 4.58 -10.06 -16.57
C ARG A 78 4.02 -8.76 -17.06
#